data_AF-A0A937DC34-F1
#
_entry.id   AF-A0A937DC34-F1
#
_cell.length_a   1.000
_cell.length_b   1.000
_cell.length_c   1.000
_cell.angle_alpha   90.00
_cell.angle_beta   90.00
_cell.angle_gamma   90.00
#
_symmetry.space_group_name_H-M   'P 1'
#
loop_
_entity.id
_entity.type
_entity.pdbx_description
1 polymer ?
#
loop_
_entity_poly.entity_id
_entity_poly.type
_entity_poly.pdbx_seq_one_letter_code
_entity_poly.pdbx_strand_id
1 'polypeptide(L)'
;MIALLFSATCFAQLKTPAASTSAKVIQTVGLTDIEIHYSRPSARGRSIFGADSVVLFGNLWRTGANAATKIIFGDDVTISGKELKAGAYAILTKPGASRWDIYFYPYESSNWISYVKKEPAVTISSAKTTVSDKIETFTISIDNIAMETADLVFAWEKTKVMLPIQVEVHTKTMANIEKVLAGPTTFDYYRAALYLHESGKDLNTALQYVQKATKADNPRFFQVYREALILADLGRKTEAIIAAKKSLELSKKAGNDDFVRLNEKLIKEWSK
;
A
#
# COMPACT_ATOMS: atom_id res chain seq x y z
N MET A 1 -65.03 31.03 -11.74
CA MET A 1 -63.88 31.22 -10.83
C MET A 1 -62.64 30.74 -11.56
N ILE A 2 -61.61 31.59 -11.64
CA ILE A 2 -60.47 31.51 -12.56
C ILE A 2 -59.51 30.37 -12.17
N ALA A 3 -59.11 29.54 -13.15
CA ALA A 3 -58.05 28.55 -12.98
C ALA A 3 -56.68 29.22 -13.22
N LEU A 4 -55.87 29.36 -12.16
CA LEU A 4 -54.51 29.86 -12.24
C LEU A 4 -53.55 28.72 -12.59
N LEU A 5 -52.93 28.77 -13.76
CA LEU A 5 -51.84 27.88 -14.16
C LEU A 5 -50.52 28.39 -13.58
N PHE A 6 -49.97 27.68 -12.60
CA PHE A 6 -48.62 27.91 -12.08
C PHE A 6 -47.60 27.28 -13.03
N SER A 7 -46.85 28.10 -13.77
CA SER A 7 -45.69 27.64 -14.53
C SER A 7 -44.44 27.66 -13.64
N ALA A 8 -43.92 26.49 -13.30
CA ALA A 8 -42.65 26.36 -12.60
C ALA A 8 -41.50 26.51 -13.60
N THR A 9 -40.79 27.64 -13.57
CA THR A 9 -39.54 27.80 -14.32
C THR A 9 -38.43 27.05 -13.61
N CYS A 10 -38.03 25.89 -14.14
CA CYS A 10 -36.82 25.20 -13.70
C CYS A 10 -35.61 25.90 -14.30
N PHE A 11 -34.86 26.65 -13.49
CA PHE A 11 -33.54 27.13 -13.90
C PHE A 11 -32.57 25.95 -13.89
N ALA A 12 -32.24 25.41 -15.07
CA ALA A 12 -31.13 24.48 -15.20
C ALA A 12 -29.83 25.22 -14.89
N GLN A 13 -29.16 24.86 -13.78
CA GLN A 13 -27.85 25.42 -13.45
C GLN A 13 -26.83 24.98 -14.51
N LEU A 14 -26.13 25.94 -15.12
CA LEU A 14 -25.07 25.67 -16.08
C LEU A 14 -23.98 24.79 -15.42
N LYS A 15 -23.78 23.58 -15.96
CA LYS A 15 -22.71 22.67 -15.54
C LYS A 15 -21.49 22.88 -16.43
N THR A 16 -20.43 23.46 -15.88
CA THR A 16 -19.12 23.55 -16.53
C THR A 16 -18.13 22.57 -15.92
N PRO A 17 -17.13 22.08 -16.67
CA PRO A 17 -16.07 21.27 -16.08
C PRO A 17 -15.40 21.97 -14.90
N ALA A 18 -15.23 21.26 -13.78
CA ALA A 18 -14.55 21.81 -12.61
C ALA A 18 -13.06 22.03 -12.95
N ALA A 19 -12.50 23.18 -12.55
CA ALA A 19 -11.10 23.49 -12.83
C ALA A 19 -10.11 22.52 -12.17
N SER A 20 -10.52 21.91 -11.04
CA SER A 20 -9.81 20.86 -10.34
C SER A 20 -10.79 19.71 -10.10
N THR A 21 -10.63 18.62 -10.85
CA THR A 21 -11.52 17.45 -10.76
C THR A 21 -11.23 16.64 -9.51
N SER A 22 -12.25 16.02 -8.94
CA SER A 22 -12.10 15.07 -7.84
C SER A 22 -11.47 13.76 -8.31
N ALA A 23 -10.72 13.10 -7.44
CA ALA A 23 -10.19 11.76 -7.62
C ALA A 23 -10.31 10.96 -6.33
N LYS A 24 -10.43 9.64 -6.49
CA LYS A 24 -10.41 8.65 -5.42
C LYS A 24 -9.33 7.62 -5.71
N VAL A 25 -8.53 7.28 -4.69
CA VAL A 25 -7.61 6.14 -4.69
C VAL A 25 -8.06 5.18 -3.59
N ILE A 26 -8.09 3.89 -3.90
CA ILE A 26 -8.31 2.81 -2.92
C ILE A 26 -7.18 1.82 -3.14
N GLN A 27 -6.45 1.51 -2.07
CA GLN A 27 -5.36 0.56 -2.12
C GLN A 27 -5.31 -0.24 -0.81
N THR A 28 -5.29 -1.56 -0.92
CA THR A 28 -4.97 -2.43 0.21
C THR A 28 -3.45 -2.56 0.31
N VAL A 29 -2.90 -2.30 1.50
CA VAL A 29 -1.48 -2.55 1.84
C VAL A 29 -1.49 -3.56 2.98
N GLY A 30 -0.81 -4.69 2.81
CA GLY A 30 -0.96 -5.83 3.72
C GLY A 30 -2.43 -6.27 3.82
N LEU A 31 -3.04 -6.04 4.98
CA LEU A 31 -4.46 -6.30 5.25
C LEU A 31 -5.28 -5.03 5.50
N THR A 32 -4.68 -3.85 5.30
CA THR A 32 -5.25 -2.56 5.64
C THR A 32 -5.64 -1.80 4.38
N ASP A 33 -6.91 -1.40 4.30
CA ASP A 33 -7.39 -0.53 3.22
C ASP A 33 -7.05 0.93 3.50
N ILE A 34 -6.50 1.59 2.49
CA ILE A 34 -6.19 3.01 2.49
C ILE A 34 -6.98 3.68 1.37
N GLU A 35 -7.83 4.65 1.72
CA GLU A 35 -8.61 5.43 0.77
C GLU A 35 -8.20 6.90 0.78
N ILE A 36 -8.07 7.53 -0.40
CA ILE A 36 -7.74 8.95 -0.53
C ILE A 36 -8.77 9.62 -1.43
N HIS A 37 -9.42 10.67 -0.92
CA HIS A 37 -10.38 11.49 -1.64
C HIS A 37 -9.85 12.91 -1.71
N TYR A 38 -9.59 13.42 -2.91
CA TYR A 38 -8.96 14.72 -3.10
C TYR A 38 -9.36 15.36 -4.42
N SER A 39 -9.12 16.66 -4.56
CA SER A 39 -9.20 17.33 -5.87
C SER A 39 -7.81 17.60 -6.41
N ARG A 40 -7.66 17.43 -7.72
CA ARG A 40 -6.38 17.46 -8.43
C ARG A 40 -6.20 18.76 -9.22
N PRO A 41 -5.64 19.83 -8.65
CA PRO A 41 -5.34 21.05 -9.41
C PRO A 41 -4.24 20.81 -10.46
N SER A 42 -4.36 21.47 -11.61
CA SER A 42 -3.32 21.49 -12.66
C SER A 42 -2.41 22.70 -12.55
N ALA A 43 -1.15 22.54 -12.96
CA ALA A 43 -0.16 23.61 -12.93
C ALA A 43 -0.48 24.72 -13.94
N ARG A 44 -0.94 24.36 -15.14
CA ARG A 44 -1.33 25.27 -16.24
C ARG A 44 -0.23 26.29 -16.55
N GLY A 45 1.01 25.81 -16.66
CA GLY A 45 2.19 26.64 -16.94
C GLY A 45 2.67 27.54 -15.78
N ARG A 46 2.02 27.49 -14.60
CA ARG A 46 2.43 28.29 -13.43
C ARG A 46 3.50 27.58 -12.60
N SER A 47 4.34 28.38 -11.95
CA SER A 47 5.15 27.92 -10.82
C SER A 47 4.25 27.57 -9.64
N ILE A 48 4.41 26.38 -9.08
CA ILE A 48 3.50 25.86 -8.06
C ILE A 48 3.96 26.19 -6.65
N PHE A 49 5.25 26.08 -6.35
CA PHE A 49 5.80 26.26 -5.01
C PHE A 49 6.89 27.35 -5.00
N GLY A 50 6.88 28.23 -4.00
CA GLY A 50 7.75 29.41 -3.96
C GLY A 50 7.09 30.65 -3.35
N ALA A 51 7.86 31.73 -3.18
CA ALA A 51 7.39 32.99 -2.59
C ALA A 51 6.35 33.74 -3.45
N ASP A 52 6.42 33.61 -4.78
CA ASP A 52 5.50 34.24 -5.75
C ASP A 52 4.70 33.18 -6.52
N SER A 53 4.33 32.08 -5.86
CA SER A 53 3.73 30.90 -6.48
C SER A 53 2.29 30.64 -6.03
N VAL A 54 1.65 29.63 -6.62
CA VAL A 54 0.29 29.21 -6.24
C VAL A 54 0.23 28.72 -4.79
N VAL A 55 1.28 28.05 -4.31
CA VAL A 55 1.39 27.49 -2.96
C VAL A 55 2.63 28.05 -2.28
N LEU A 56 2.40 29.04 -1.42
CA LEU A 56 3.46 29.78 -0.73
C LEU A 56 4.21 28.92 0.29
N PHE A 57 5.54 29.00 0.27
CA PHE A 57 6.35 28.36 1.30
C PHE A 57 6.05 28.95 2.67
N GLY A 58 6.04 28.08 3.69
CA GLY A 58 5.78 28.46 5.07
C GLY A 58 4.29 28.62 5.40
N ASN A 59 3.41 28.62 4.40
CA ASN A 59 1.97 28.75 4.61
C ASN A 59 1.27 27.39 4.59
N LEU A 60 0.21 27.29 5.38
CA LEU A 60 -0.62 26.10 5.43
C LEU A 60 -1.51 26.04 4.18
N TRP A 61 -1.53 24.88 3.54
CA TRP A 61 -2.26 24.58 2.32
C TRP A 61 -3.14 23.35 2.54
N ARG A 62 -4.34 23.35 1.96
CA ARG A 62 -5.33 22.26 2.02
C ARG A 62 -4.94 20.96 1.27
N THR A 63 -3.69 20.86 0.84
CA THR A 63 -3.11 19.72 0.10
C THR A 63 -4.00 19.24 -1.04
N GLY A 64 -4.19 20.09 -2.04
CA GLY A 64 -5.07 19.87 -3.18
C GLY A 64 -5.88 21.11 -3.52
N ALA A 65 -7.10 20.91 -3.99
CA ALA A 65 -8.06 21.99 -4.29
C ALA A 65 -9.46 21.70 -3.72
N ASN A 66 -10.32 22.71 -3.74
CA ASN A 66 -11.70 22.63 -3.24
C ASN A 66 -11.77 22.25 -1.74
N ALA A 67 -12.21 21.04 -1.42
CA ALA A 67 -12.29 20.51 -0.05
C ALA A 67 -10.90 20.11 0.51
N ALA A 68 -10.81 19.97 1.83
CA ALA A 68 -9.66 19.34 2.46
C ALA A 68 -9.51 17.89 1.96
N THR A 69 -8.28 17.51 1.59
CA THR A 69 -7.99 16.13 1.19
C THR A 69 -8.28 15.18 2.35
N LYS A 70 -9.08 14.16 2.10
CA LYS A 70 -9.44 13.12 3.07
C LYS A 70 -8.61 11.88 2.79
N ILE A 71 -7.98 11.32 3.82
CA ILE A 71 -7.39 9.99 3.80
C ILE A 71 -8.09 9.12 4.86
N ILE A 72 -8.30 7.85 4.59
CA ILE A 72 -8.94 6.90 5.50
C ILE A 72 -8.01 5.70 5.64
N PHE A 73 -7.70 5.34 6.88
CA PHE A 73 -6.99 4.12 7.21
C PHE A 73 -7.95 3.14 7.88
N GLY A 74 -8.09 1.94 7.33
CA GLY A 74 -8.93 0.88 7.88
C GLY A 74 -8.41 0.32 9.21
N ASP A 75 -7.12 0.49 9.48
CA ASP A 75 -6.44 0.05 10.70
C ASP A 75 -5.43 1.10 11.17
N ASP A 76 -4.87 0.88 12.36
CA ASP A 76 -3.72 1.63 12.84
C ASP A 76 -2.54 1.47 11.87
N VAL A 77 -1.85 2.57 11.60
CA VAL A 77 -0.69 2.63 10.70
C VAL A 77 0.47 3.39 11.35
N THR A 78 1.68 3.16 10.87
CA THR A 78 2.85 3.96 11.22
C THR A 78 3.30 4.73 9.99
N ILE A 79 3.28 6.06 10.05
CA ILE A 79 3.70 6.93 8.95
C ILE A 79 5.03 7.58 9.31
N SER A 80 6.08 7.25 8.56
CA SER A 80 7.45 7.74 8.79
C SER A 80 7.90 7.61 10.25
N GLY A 81 7.59 6.46 10.87
CA GLY A 81 7.93 6.15 12.25
C GLY A 81 7.00 6.73 13.32
N LYS A 82 5.91 7.42 12.95
CA LYS A 82 4.89 7.90 13.91
C LYS A 82 3.59 7.12 13.77
N GLU A 83 3.09 6.63 14.90
CA GLU A 83 1.81 5.92 14.94
C GLU A 83 0.63 6.86 14.66
N LEU A 84 -0.34 6.36 13.91
CA LEU A 84 -1.62 7.00 13.64
C LEU A 84 -2.72 5.94 13.74
N LYS A 85 -3.75 6.22 14.52
CA LYS A 85 -4.87 5.29 14.71
C LYS A 85 -5.70 5.13 13.44
N ALA A 86 -6.43 4.01 13.36
CA ALA A 86 -7.43 3.80 12.34
C ALA A 86 -8.43 4.97 12.33
N GLY A 87 -8.86 5.40 11.14
CA GLY A 87 -9.83 6.48 11.02
C GLY A 87 -9.66 7.34 9.78
N ALA A 88 -10.53 8.36 9.69
CA ALA A 88 -10.50 9.34 8.63
C ALA A 88 -9.77 10.61 9.06
N TYR A 89 -8.87 11.11 8.22
CA TYR A 89 -8.06 12.29 8.46
C TYR A 89 -8.14 13.30 7.32
N ALA A 90 -8.16 14.59 7.65
CA ALA A 90 -7.90 15.68 6.73
C ALA A 90 -6.39 15.93 6.65
N ILE A 91 -5.87 16.05 5.43
CA ILE A 91 -4.47 16.38 5.17
C ILE A 91 -4.36 17.86 4.84
N LEU A 92 -3.61 18.59 5.66
CA LEU A 92 -3.07 19.89 5.31
C LEU A 92 -1.54 19.78 5.26
N THR A 93 -0.90 20.70 4.56
CA THR A 93 0.55 20.69 4.38
C THR A 93 1.09 22.10 4.43
N LYS A 94 2.24 22.26 5.07
CA LYS A 94 3.06 23.48 5.02
C LYS A 94 4.30 23.18 4.19
N PRO A 95 4.31 23.55 2.90
CA PRO A 95 5.47 23.36 2.05
C PRO A 95 6.62 24.28 2.47
N GLY A 96 7.84 23.76 2.41
CA GLY A 96 9.07 24.53 2.56
C GLY A 96 10.01 24.29 1.38
N ALA A 97 11.11 25.05 1.35
CA ALA A 97 12.07 25.01 0.26
C ALA A 97 12.83 23.68 0.13
N SER A 98 12.95 22.89 1.19
CA SER A 98 13.64 21.58 1.19
C SER A 98 12.79 20.43 1.75
N ARG A 99 11.73 20.74 2.50
CA ARG A 99 10.89 19.77 3.20
C ARG A 99 9.46 20.24 3.27
N TRP A 100 8.53 19.31 3.41
CA TRP A 100 7.13 19.59 3.73
C TRP A 100 6.83 19.09 5.13
N ASP A 101 6.06 19.88 5.87
CA ASP A 101 5.38 19.40 7.09
C ASP A 101 3.93 19.06 6.71
N ILE A 102 3.58 17.79 6.84
CA ILE A 102 2.27 17.22 6.51
C ILE A 102 1.53 16.91 7.80
N TYR A 103 0.30 17.39 7.89
CA TYR A 103 -0.53 17.35 9.10
C TYR A 103 -1.75 16.48 8.86
N PHE A 104 -2.00 15.56 9.78
CA PHE A 104 -3.18 14.68 9.77
C PHE A 104 -4.11 15.10 10.91
N TYR A 105 -5.26 15.66 10.57
CA TYR A 105 -6.30 16.05 11.53
C TYR A 105 -7.46 15.07 11.48
N PRO A 106 -8.12 14.69 12.58
CA PRO A 106 -9.37 13.93 12.51
C PRO A 106 -10.36 14.58 11.55
N TYR A 107 -10.94 13.81 10.62
CA TYR A 107 -11.78 14.37 9.55
C TYR A 107 -13.18 14.74 10.05
N GLU A 108 -13.32 15.98 10.53
CA GLU A 108 -14.60 16.52 11.02
C GLU A 108 -15.33 17.43 10.02
N SER A 109 -14.67 17.89 8.95
CA SER A 109 -15.25 18.83 7.98
C SER A 109 -14.55 18.80 6.63
N SER A 110 -15.27 19.06 5.54
CA SER A 110 -14.66 19.27 4.22
C SER A 110 -14.02 20.65 4.06
N ASN A 111 -14.32 21.60 4.95
CA ASN A 111 -13.76 22.94 4.92
C ASN A 111 -12.40 23.00 5.60
N TRP A 112 -11.32 23.14 4.82
CA TRP A 112 -9.95 23.14 5.34
C TRP A 112 -9.67 24.22 6.40
N ILE A 113 -10.40 25.35 6.37
CA ILE A 113 -10.23 26.45 7.32
C ILE A 113 -10.54 26.01 8.76
N SER A 114 -11.43 25.02 8.96
CA SER A 114 -11.78 24.54 10.30
C SER A 114 -10.63 23.85 11.03
N TYR A 115 -9.54 23.50 10.34
CA TYR A 115 -8.38 22.82 10.90
C TYR A 115 -7.24 23.77 11.28
N VAL A 116 -7.22 24.99 10.75
CA VAL A 116 -6.09 25.93 10.89
C VAL A 116 -5.76 26.26 12.35
N LYS A 117 -6.75 26.23 13.24
CA LYS A 117 -6.60 26.49 14.68
C LYS A 117 -6.65 25.23 15.56
N LYS A 118 -6.68 24.05 14.94
CA LYS A 118 -6.73 22.77 15.65
C LYS A 118 -5.33 22.17 15.76
N GLU A 119 -5.19 21.27 16.72
CA GLU A 119 -3.99 20.44 16.82
C GLU A 119 -4.12 19.20 15.92
N PRO A 120 -3.08 18.84 15.14
CA PRO A 120 -3.07 17.63 14.34
C PRO A 120 -2.89 16.40 15.24
N ALA A 121 -3.45 15.26 14.85
CA ALA A 121 -3.18 13.98 15.50
C ALA A 121 -1.71 13.56 15.29
N VAL A 122 -1.19 13.80 14.08
CA VAL A 122 0.22 13.57 13.73
C VAL A 122 0.71 14.65 12.78
N THR A 123 1.96 15.06 12.96
CA THR A 123 2.72 15.87 11.99
C THR A 123 3.92 15.08 11.51
N ILE A 124 4.05 14.94 10.19
CA ILE A 124 5.18 14.28 9.52
C ILE A 124 5.99 15.30 8.75
N SER A 125 7.29 15.25 8.90
CA SER A 125 8.20 16.11 8.17
C SER A 125 9.03 15.27 7.22
N SER A 126 8.93 15.56 5.92
CA SER A 126 9.63 14.78 4.90
C SER A 126 10.32 15.68 3.88
N ALA A 127 11.49 15.25 3.42
CA ALA A 127 12.26 15.97 2.42
C ALA A 127 11.53 15.97 1.08
N LYS A 128 11.58 17.09 0.37
CA LYS A 128 11.15 17.13 -1.02
C LYS A 128 12.28 16.64 -1.91
N THR A 129 11.90 15.94 -2.96
CA THR A 129 12.76 15.53 -4.05
C THR A 129 12.29 16.21 -5.33
N THR A 130 13.20 16.35 -6.28
CA THR A 130 12.91 16.91 -7.61
C THR A 130 12.79 15.78 -8.60
N VAL A 131 11.70 15.72 -9.36
CA VAL A 131 11.53 14.76 -10.46
C VAL A 131 11.99 15.36 -11.80
N SER A 132 12.43 14.51 -12.72
CA SER A 132 12.86 14.91 -14.07
C SER A 132 11.69 15.43 -14.89
N ASP A 133 10.63 14.62 -14.96
CA ASP A 133 9.44 14.90 -15.75
C ASP A 133 8.45 15.75 -14.98
N LYS A 134 7.87 16.72 -15.66
CA LYS A 134 6.87 17.62 -15.07
C LYS A 134 5.55 16.87 -14.88
N ILE A 135 5.05 16.87 -13.65
CA ILE A 135 3.75 16.33 -13.27
C ILE A 135 2.72 17.46 -13.36
N GLU A 136 1.94 17.48 -14.45
CA GLU A 136 1.02 18.60 -14.73
C GLU A 136 -0.11 18.73 -13.71
N THR A 137 -0.63 17.61 -13.21
CA THR A 137 -1.78 17.57 -12.31
C THR A 137 -1.37 17.00 -10.96
N PHE A 138 -1.69 17.70 -9.87
CA PHE A 138 -1.39 17.27 -8.51
C PHE A 138 -1.90 15.83 -8.30
N THR A 139 -1.02 14.98 -7.80
CA THR A 139 -1.27 13.54 -7.67
C THR A 139 -0.86 13.09 -6.28
N ILE A 140 -1.76 12.34 -5.65
CA ILE A 140 -1.48 11.54 -4.47
C ILE A 140 -1.62 10.08 -4.88
N SER A 141 -0.59 9.28 -4.64
CA SER A 141 -0.57 7.84 -4.95
C SER A 141 -0.01 7.03 -3.77
N ILE A 142 -0.21 5.71 -3.85
CA ILE A 142 0.37 4.73 -2.94
C ILE A 142 1.28 3.86 -3.80
N ASP A 143 2.59 4.02 -3.63
CA ASP A 143 3.62 3.41 -4.46
C ASP A 143 4.47 2.42 -3.63
N ASN A 144 5.41 1.71 -4.29
CA ASN A 144 6.39 0.81 -3.65
C ASN A 144 5.77 -0.19 -2.64
N ILE A 145 4.61 -0.75 -3.00
CA ILE A 145 3.85 -1.64 -2.13
C ILE A 145 4.62 -2.95 -1.93
N ALA A 146 4.85 -3.28 -0.66
CA ALA A 146 5.36 -4.55 -0.19
C ALA A 146 4.36 -5.20 0.78
N MET A 147 4.77 -6.29 1.43
CA MET A 147 3.88 -7.06 2.31
C MET A 147 3.33 -6.24 3.48
N GLU A 148 4.17 -5.43 4.12
CA GLU A 148 3.82 -4.67 5.34
C GLU A 148 4.04 -3.16 5.17
N THR A 149 4.47 -2.71 3.99
CA THR A 149 4.84 -1.31 3.75
C THR A 149 4.38 -0.80 2.39
N ALA A 150 4.22 0.51 2.29
CA ALA A 150 4.02 1.24 1.04
C ALA A 150 4.46 2.69 1.22
N ASP A 151 4.53 3.46 0.15
CA ASP A 151 4.86 4.88 0.20
C ASP A 151 3.64 5.74 -0.18
N LEU A 152 3.21 6.65 0.71
CA LEU A 152 2.28 7.72 0.35
C LEU A 152 3.05 8.82 -0.39
N VAL A 153 2.76 9.00 -1.66
CA VAL A 153 3.49 9.91 -2.53
C VAL A 153 2.62 11.11 -2.89
N PHE A 154 3.15 12.31 -2.70
CA PHE A 154 2.58 13.57 -3.16
C PHE A 154 3.47 14.12 -4.27
N ALA A 155 2.88 14.41 -5.43
CA ALA A 155 3.66 14.85 -6.58
C ALA A 155 2.94 15.92 -7.40
N TRP A 156 3.63 17.01 -7.71
CA TRP A 156 3.11 18.10 -8.56
C TRP A 156 4.24 18.95 -9.10
N GLU A 157 4.12 19.31 -10.37
CA GLU A 157 5.15 19.98 -11.14
C GLU A 157 6.45 19.16 -11.07
N LYS A 158 7.53 19.69 -10.48
CA LYS A 158 8.78 18.96 -10.28
C LYS A 158 8.98 18.52 -8.84
N THR A 159 8.01 18.74 -7.95
CA THR A 159 8.14 18.41 -6.53
C THR A 159 7.53 17.05 -6.25
N LYS A 160 8.28 16.19 -5.56
CA LYS A 160 7.79 14.92 -5.00
C LYS A 160 8.15 14.80 -3.52
N VAL A 161 7.18 14.43 -2.69
CA VAL A 161 7.36 14.11 -1.27
C VAL A 161 6.80 12.73 -1.01
N MET A 162 7.51 11.95 -0.19
CA MET A 162 7.20 10.55 0.08
C MET A 162 7.13 10.33 1.58
N LEU A 163 6.08 9.65 2.04
CA LEU A 163 5.92 9.22 3.43
C LEU A 163 5.83 7.69 3.46
N PRO A 164 6.85 6.99 3.98
CA PRO A 164 6.75 5.55 4.22
C PRO A 164 5.61 5.25 5.18
N ILE A 165 4.77 4.31 4.82
CA ILE A 165 3.70 3.73 5.63
C ILE A 165 4.10 2.30 5.97
N GLN A 166 3.90 1.92 7.23
CA GLN A 166 3.95 0.56 7.70
C GLN A 166 2.61 0.18 8.33
N VAL A 167 2.17 -1.05 8.10
CA VAL A 167 0.91 -1.61 8.62
C VAL A 167 1.17 -2.91 9.37
N GLU A 168 0.34 -3.23 10.36
CA GLU A 168 0.47 -4.47 11.12
C GLU A 168 -0.18 -5.65 10.38
N VAL A 169 0.65 -6.54 9.84
CA VAL A 169 0.22 -7.76 9.13
C VAL A 169 0.49 -9.01 9.96
N HIS A 170 1.59 -9.05 10.71
CA HIS A 170 2.09 -10.27 11.31
C HIS A 170 1.18 -10.79 12.41
N THR A 171 0.85 -9.96 13.38
CA THR A 171 -0.03 -10.37 14.48
C THR A 171 -1.39 -10.83 13.98
N LYS A 172 -1.97 -10.09 13.02
CA LYS A 172 -3.27 -10.44 12.42
C LYS A 172 -3.22 -11.74 11.63
N THR A 173 -2.17 -11.92 10.83
CA THR A 173 -2.01 -13.12 10.01
C THR A 173 -1.76 -14.35 10.89
N MET A 174 -0.96 -14.22 11.94
CA MET A 174 -0.71 -15.30 12.89
C MET A 174 -1.98 -15.70 13.66
N ALA A 175 -2.77 -14.74 14.13
CA ALA A 175 -4.07 -15.03 14.76
C ALA A 175 -5.03 -15.76 13.79
N ASN A 176 -5.04 -15.36 12.52
CA ASN A 176 -5.83 -16.04 11.51
C ASN A 176 -5.29 -17.45 11.19
N ILE A 177 -3.98 -17.63 11.11
CA ILE A 177 -3.33 -18.93 10.93
C ILE A 177 -3.71 -19.87 12.07
N GLU A 178 -3.60 -19.44 13.33
CA GLU A 178 -3.99 -20.25 14.49
C GLU A 178 -5.44 -20.74 14.39
N LYS A 179 -6.37 -19.83 14.07
CA LYS A 179 -7.78 -20.15 13.89
C LYS A 179 -8.02 -21.15 12.77
N VAL A 180 -7.39 -20.97 11.60
CA VAL A 180 -7.55 -21.87 10.45
C VAL A 180 -6.92 -23.23 10.72
N LEU A 181 -5.77 -23.27 11.38
CA LEU A 181 -5.06 -24.50 11.71
C LEU A 181 -5.71 -25.32 12.83
N ALA A 182 -6.82 -24.86 13.42
CA ALA A 182 -7.69 -25.65 14.29
C ALA A 182 -8.50 -26.73 13.52
N GLY A 183 -8.69 -26.56 12.21
CA GLY A 183 -9.31 -27.55 11.32
C GLY A 183 -8.70 -27.48 9.91
N PRO A 184 -7.40 -27.79 9.75
CA PRO A 184 -6.64 -27.43 8.55
C PRO A 184 -6.83 -28.41 7.40
N THR A 185 -6.78 -27.88 6.18
CA THR A 185 -6.40 -28.68 5.00
C THR A 185 -4.87 -28.71 4.85
N THR A 186 -4.36 -29.64 4.04
CA THR A 186 -2.93 -29.65 3.66
C THR A 186 -2.52 -28.36 2.93
N PHE A 187 -3.45 -27.71 2.23
CA PHE A 187 -3.17 -26.45 1.55
C PHE A 187 -3.10 -25.27 2.53
N ASP A 188 -3.84 -25.29 3.63
CA ASP A 188 -3.76 -24.26 4.67
C ASP A 188 -2.39 -24.26 5.35
N TYR A 189 -1.83 -25.44 5.64
CA TYR A 189 -0.46 -25.56 6.12
C TYR A 189 0.55 -24.97 5.12
N TYR A 190 0.38 -25.23 3.83
CA TYR A 190 1.23 -24.62 2.81
C TYR A 190 1.12 -23.09 2.80
N ARG A 191 -0.09 -22.53 2.88
CA ARG A 191 -0.30 -21.07 2.90
C ARG A 191 0.31 -20.43 4.15
N ALA A 192 0.18 -21.07 5.31
CA ALA A 192 0.81 -20.60 6.54
C ALA A 192 2.35 -20.62 6.43
N ALA A 193 2.91 -21.70 5.89
CA ALA A 193 4.35 -21.80 5.65
C ALA A 193 4.87 -20.76 4.64
N LEU A 194 4.11 -20.54 3.56
CA LEU A 194 4.41 -19.54 2.55
C LEU A 194 4.52 -18.14 3.17
N TYR A 195 3.53 -17.76 3.98
CA TYR A 195 3.54 -16.48 4.68
C TYR A 195 4.74 -16.33 5.62
N LEU A 196 5.01 -17.34 6.46
CA LEU A 196 6.12 -17.31 7.41
C LEU A 196 7.48 -17.25 6.72
N HIS A 197 7.62 -17.91 5.57
CA HIS A 197 8.82 -17.87 4.76
C HIS A 197 9.02 -16.49 4.11
N GLU A 198 8.00 -15.96 3.44
CA GLU A 198 8.09 -14.69 2.71
C GLU A 198 8.20 -13.47 3.62
N SER A 199 7.65 -13.55 4.84
CA SER A 199 7.83 -12.51 5.87
C SER A 199 9.18 -12.60 6.60
N GLY A 200 9.93 -13.70 6.43
CA GLY A 200 11.22 -13.91 7.09
C GLY A 200 11.17 -14.02 8.62
N LYS A 201 10.00 -14.28 9.21
CA LYS A 201 9.78 -14.19 10.67
C LYS A 201 10.19 -15.47 11.41
N ASP A 202 9.62 -16.63 11.02
CA ASP A 202 9.89 -17.92 11.68
C ASP A 202 10.03 -19.05 10.65
N LEU A 203 11.28 -19.24 10.19
CA LEU A 203 11.63 -20.25 9.20
C LEU A 203 11.49 -21.68 9.74
N ASN A 204 11.65 -21.89 11.04
CA ASN A 204 11.49 -23.22 11.63
C ASN A 204 10.02 -23.65 11.62
N THR A 205 9.12 -22.75 12.03
CA THR A 205 7.67 -23.00 11.95
C THR A 205 7.22 -23.08 10.49
N ALA A 206 7.77 -22.26 9.59
CA ALA A 206 7.53 -22.39 8.15
C ALA A 206 7.88 -23.79 7.64
N LEU A 207 9.04 -24.33 8.02
CA LEU A 207 9.47 -25.67 7.64
C LEU A 207 8.53 -26.75 8.19
N GLN A 208 8.13 -26.63 9.46
CA GLN A 208 7.19 -27.58 10.07
C GLN A 208 5.86 -27.60 9.32
N TYR A 209 5.30 -26.43 8.99
CA TYR A 209 4.04 -26.32 8.27
C TYR A 209 4.15 -26.80 6.82
N VAL A 210 5.18 -26.42 6.06
CA VAL A 210 5.30 -26.88 4.67
C VAL A 210 5.43 -28.41 4.62
N GLN A 211 6.10 -29.01 5.61
CA GLN A 211 6.25 -30.46 5.71
C GLN A 211 4.96 -31.19 6.03
N LYS A 212 3.97 -30.55 6.65
CA LYS A 212 2.61 -31.11 6.77
C LYS A 212 1.94 -31.25 5.40
N ALA A 213 2.26 -30.34 4.46
CA ALA A 213 1.76 -30.41 3.09
C ALA A 213 2.57 -31.38 2.21
N THR A 214 3.90 -31.38 2.32
CA THR A 214 4.78 -32.15 1.41
C THR A 214 4.96 -33.62 1.77
N LYS A 215 4.59 -34.01 2.99
CA LYS A 215 4.53 -35.41 3.46
C LYS A 215 3.15 -36.06 3.30
N ALA A 216 2.16 -35.32 2.78
CA ALA A 216 0.89 -35.91 2.38
C ALA A 216 1.07 -36.83 1.15
N ASP A 217 0.08 -37.68 0.85
CA ASP A 217 0.19 -38.69 -0.21
C ASP A 217 0.46 -38.11 -1.60
N ASN A 218 -0.11 -36.94 -1.91
CA ASN A 218 -0.01 -36.28 -3.21
C ASN A 218 0.48 -34.83 -3.08
N PRO A 219 1.75 -34.61 -2.73
CA PRO A 219 2.27 -33.27 -2.54
C PRO A 219 2.42 -32.58 -3.91
N ARG A 220 2.06 -31.29 -3.97
CA ARG A 220 2.19 -30.53 -5.21
C ARG A 220 3.63 -30.05 -5.40
N PHE A 221 4.10 -30.00 -6.64
CA PHE A 221 5.49 -29.64 -6.97
C PHE A 221 5.92 -28.30 -6.34
N PHE A 222 5.03 -27.29 -6.32
CA PHE A 222 5.31 -25.97 -5.75
C PHE A 222 5.37 -25.96 -4.21
N GLN A 223 4.74 -26.93 -3.53
CA GLN A 223 4.84 -27.09 -2.08
C GLN A 223 6.21 -27.63 -1.72
N VAL A 224 6.67 -28.65 -2.46
CA VAL A 224 8.01 -29.23 -2.29
C VAL A 224 9.11 -28.25 -2.70
N TYR A 225 8.87 -27.44 -3.73
CA TYR A 225 9.77 -26.34 -4.10
C TYR A 225 9.95 -25.35 -2.95
N ARG A 226 8.84 -24.95 -2.30
CA ARG A 226 8.88 -24.05 -1.16
C ARG A 226 9.63 -24.64 0.03
N GLU A 227 9.45 -25.94 0.31
CA GLU A 227 10.26 -26.66 1.31
C GLU A 227 11.75 -26.58 1.00
N ALA A 228 12.15 -26.75 -0.26
CA ALA A 228 13.55 -26.63 -0.67
C ALA A 228 14.12 -25.24 -0.38
N LEU A 229 13.37 -24.17 -0.67
CA LEU A 229 13.79 -22.80 -0.36
C LEU A 229 13.93 -22.57 1.15
N ILE A 230 12.94 -22.99 1.96
CA ILE A 230 12.98 -22.83 3.41
C ILE A 230 14.18 -23.58 4.01
N LEU A 231 14.45 -24.80 3.55
CA LEU A 231 15.61 -25.58 3.99
C LEU A 231 16.92 -24.87 3.64
N ALA A 232 17.02 -24.27 2.45
CA ALA A 232 18.21 -23.53 2.04
C ALA A 232 18.44 -22.28 2.92
N ASP A 233 17.39 -21.52 3.21
CA ASP A 233 17.46 -20.33 4.06
C ASP A 233 17.79 -20.67 5.52
N LEU A 234 17.45 -21.89 5.96
CA LEU A 234 17.89 -22.48 7.24
C LEU A 234 19.32 -23.05 7.21
N GLY A 235 20.05 -22.93 6.09
CA GLY A 235 21.39 -23.48 5.92
C GLY A 235 21.44 -25.02 5.73
N ARG A 236 20.29 -25.69 5.60
CA ARG A 236 20.17 -27.15 5.45
C ARG A 236 20.30 -27.57 3.99
N LYS A 237 21.43 -27.20 3.37
CA LYS A 237 21.69 -27.29 1.93
C LYS A 237 21.49 -28.69 1.34
N THR A 238 21.95 -29.74 2.05
CA THR A 238 21.80 -31.13 1.58
C THR A 238 20.33 -31.53 1.48
N GLU A 239 19.52 -31.15 2.45
CA GLU A 239 18.08 -31.45 2.45
C GLU A 239 17.32 -30.58 1.44
N ALA A 240 17.74 -29.32 1.27
CA ALA A 240 17.21 -28.44 0.25
C ALA A 240 17.38 -29.03 -1.16
N ILE A 241 18.55 -29.61 -1.47
CA ILE A 241 18.81 -30.27 -2.75
C ILE A 241 17.91 -31.51 -2.93
N ILE A 242 17.69 -32.30 -1.88
CA ILE A 242 16.79 -33.45 -1.92
C ILE A 242 15.35 -33.01 -2.24
N ALA A 243 14.85 -31.99 -1.54
CA ALA A 243 13.53 -31.43 -1.78
C ALA A 243 13.42 -30.83 -3.20
N ALA A 244 14.43 -30.10 -3.68
CA ALA A 244 14.44 -29.55 -5.03
C ALA A 244 14.40 -30.63 -6.12
N LYS A 245 15.13 -31.75 -5.94
CA LYS A 245 15.06 -32.90 -6.85
C LYS A 245 13.67 -33.54 -6.88
N LYS A 246 13.04 -33.72 -5.71
CA LYS A 246 11.64 -34.21 -5.63
C LYS A 246 10.67 -33.25 -6.31
N SER A 247 10.83 -31.94 -6.11
CA SER A 247 10.01 -30.93 -6.79
C SER A 247 10.22 -30.95 -8.31
N LEU A 248 11.46 -31.13 -8.79
CA LEU A 248 11.79 -31.26 -10.21
C LEU A 248 11.04 -32.43 -10.85
N GLU A 249 11.07 -33.61 -10.23
CA GLU A 249 10.36 -34.80 -10.72
C GLU A 249 8.85 -34.55 -10.82
N LEU A 250 8.25 -33.98 -9.77
CA LEU A 250 6.83 -33.63 -9.75
C LEU A 250 6.49 -32.57 -10.81
N SER A 251 7.38 -31.60 -11.04
CA SER A 251 7.19 -30.55 -12.05
C SER A 251 7.22 -31.11 -13.48
N LYS A 252 8.15 -32.04 -13.76
CA LYS A 252 8.21 -32.76 -15.05
C LYS A 252 6.95 -33.58 -15.28
N LYS A 253 6.48 -34.32 -14.26
CA LYS A 253 5.22 -35.10 -14.32
C LYS A 253 4.00 -34.20 -14.57
N ALA A 254 4.01 -32.98 -14.04
CA ALA A 254 2.94 -32.00 -14.22
C ALA A 254 3.07 -31.18 -15.52
N GLY A 255 4.14 -31.35 -16.31
CA GLY A 255 4.40 -30.56 -17.51
C GLY A 255 4.64 -29.07 -17.23
N ASN A 256 5.18 -28.72 -16.06
CA ASN A 256 5.43 -27.33 -15.68
C ASN A 256 6.90 -26.93 -15.87
N ASP A 257 7.22 -26.43 -17.06
CA ASP A 257 8.60 -26.09 -17.46
C ASP A 257 9.23 -24.96 -16.62
N ASP A 258 8.41 -24.05 -16.09
CA ASP A 258 8.91 -22.98 -15.21
C ASP A 258 9.51 -23.56 -13.92
N PHE A 259 8.80 -24.44 -13.24
CA PHE A 259 9.32 -25.08 -12.03
C PHE A 259 10.43 -26.09 -12.33
N VAL A 260 10.47 -26.70 -13.53
CA VAL A 260 11.63 -27.49 -13.98
C VAL A 260 12.88 -26.61 -13.98
N ARG A 261 12.82 -25.46 -14.69
CA ARG A 261 13.94 -24.51 -14.79
C ARG A 261 14.35 -23.93 -13.44
N LEU A 262 13.39 -23.59 -12.58
CA LEU A 262 13.65 -23.08 -11.24
C LEU A 262 14.39 -24.12 -10.38
N ASN A 263 13.92 -25.37 -10.35
CA ASN A 263 14.57 -26.42 -9.58
C ASN A 263 15.97 -26.75 -10.11
N GLU A 264 16.16 -26.85 -11.43
CA GLU A 264 17.49 -27.10 -12.03
C GLU A 264 18.49 -26.01 -11.66
N LYS A 265 18.04 -24.74 -11.65
CA LYS A 265 18.86 -23.61 -11.18
C LYS A 265 19.26 -23.78 -9.72
N LEU A 266 18.31 -24.02 -8.81
CA LEU A 266 18.60 -24.19 -7.38
C LEU A 266 19.55 -25.36 -7.11
N ILE A 267 19.33 -26.51 -7.75
CA ILE A 267 20.19 -27.69 -7.61
C ILE A 267 21.61 -27.37 -8.08
N LYS A 268 21.77 -26.69 -9.21
CA LYS A 268 23.07 -26.29 -9.74
C LYS A 268 23.79 -25.30 -8.82
N GLU A 269 23.06 -24.31 -8.30
CA GLU A 269 23.62 -23.31 -7.38
C GLU A 269 24.05 -23.94 -6.07
N TRP A 270 23.26 -24.87 -5.54
CA TRP A 270 23.52 -25.47 -4.24
C TRP A 270 24.47 -26.67 -4.25
N SER A 271 24.73 -27.28 -5.42
CA SER A 271 25.69 -28.37 -5.55
C SER A 271 27.15 -27.92 -5.71
N LYS A 272 27.39 -26.60 -5.78
CA LYS A 272 28.72 -25.98 -5.71
C LYS A 272 29.17 -25.84 -4.26
#